data_AF-A0A8H3CA53-F1
#
_entry.id   AF-A0A8H3CA53-F1
#
_cell.length_a   1.000
_cell.length_b   1.000
_cell.length_c   1.000
_cell.angle_alpha   90.00
_cell.angle_beta   90.00
_cell.angle_gamma   90.00
#
_symmetry.space_group_name_H-M   'P 1'
#
loop_
_entity.id
_entity.type
_entity.pdbx_description
1 polymer ?
#
loop_
_entity_poly.entity_id
_entity_poly.type
_entity_poly.pdbx_seq_one_letter_code
_entity_poly.pdbx_strand_id
1 'polypeptide(L)'
;MYIPNVSRFLLSVLSIPSSQPVNQPTGELTQHTSTRVPATFDLCPQLTIRCVKDGDWPKGIVGDIGKKDFCWHWPRCNQCDIAANTDECNLTFPECENACDAFAPIPF
;
A
#
# COMPACT_ATOMS: atom_id res chain seq x y z
N MET A 1 -19.49 15.58 45.91
CA MET A 1 -19.39 16.88 45.21
C MET A 1 -19.02 16.60 43.76
N TYR A 2 -19.86 17.13 42.87
CA TYR A 2 -19.84 16.98 41.41
C TYR A 2 -19.38 18.32 40.84
N ILE A 3 -18.39 18.38 39.94
CA ILE A 3 -18.18 19.57 39.10
C ILE A 3 -17.80 19.11 37.68
N PRO A 4 -18.44 19.68 36.64
CA PRO A 4 -18.56 19.05 35.34
C PRO A 4 -17.60 19.60 34.29
N ASN A 5 -17.59 18.88 33.17
CA ASN A 5 -17.06 19.24 31.87
C ASN A 5 -17.60 20.61 31.41
N VAL A 6 -16.72 21.54 30.99
CA VAL A 6 -17.12 22.83 30.42
C VAL A 6 -16.42 23.04 29.08
N SER A 7 -17.22 22.86 28.02
CA SER A 7 -16.95 23.40 26.69
C SER A 7 -16.79 24.92 26.76
N ARG A 8 -15.71 25.46 26.20
CA ARG A 8 -15.62 26.88 25.84
C ARG A 8 -15.70 27.02 24.33
N PHE A 9 -16.92 27.26 23.86
CA PHE A 9 -17.15 27.99 22.62
C PHE A 9 -16.75 29.45 22.83
N LEU A 10 -15.91 29.97 21.95
CA LEU A 10 -15.82 31.42 21.70
C LEU A 10 -15.93 31.66 20.19
N LEU A 11 -17.10 32.17 19.81
CA LEU A 11 -17.45 32.76 18.53
C LEU A 11 -16.72 34.09 18.34
N SER A 12 -16.43 34.46 17.08
CA SER A 12 -16.30 35.84 16.53
C SER A 12 -15.53 35.78 15.18
N VAL A 13 -15.88 36.42 14.05
CA VAL A 13 -17.00 37.26 13.60
C VAL A 13 -16.99 37.26 12.04
N LEU A 14 -18.18 37.36 11.45
CA LEU A 14 -18.60 37.92 10.14
C LEU A 14 -17.55 38.43 9.12
N SER A 15 -17.73 38.08 7.84
CA SER A 15 -18.02 39.02 6.72
C SER A 15 -18.26 38.29 5.38
N ILE A 16 -19.33 38.66 4.67
CA ILE A 16 -19.69 38.23 3.30
C ILE A 16 -19.08 39.23 2.29
N PRO A 17 -18.63 38.77 1.11
CA PRO A 17 -19.15 39.32 -0.16
C PRO A 17 -19.46 38.19 -1.17
N SER A 18 -20.64 38.17 -1.79
CA SER A 18 -21.03 38.87 -3.03
C SER A 18 -20.45 38.24 -4.32
N SER A 19 -21.30 38.18 -5.34
CA SER A 19 -21.33 37.24 -6.47
C SER A 19 -20.67 37.73 -7.78
N GLN A 20 -19.99 36.79 -8.47
CA GLN A 20 -19.71 36.65 -9.92
C GLN A 20 -18.82 37.70 -10.64
N PRO A 21 -18.38 37.48 -11.90
CA PRO A 21 -17.55 36.39 -12.44
C PRO A 21 -16.35 36.96 -13.25
N VAL A 22 -15.17 36.34 -13.21
CA VAL A 22 -14.08 36.66 -14.17
C VAL A 22 -13.55 35.38 -14.79
N ASN A 23 -13.72 35.33 -16.11
CA ASN A 23 -13.27 34.28 -17.03
C ASN A 23 -11.78 33.99 -16.90
N GLN A 24 -11.41 32.72 -16.69
CA GLN A 24 -10.21 32.15 -17.32
C GLN A 24 -10.29 30.62 -17.36
N PRO A 25 -10.14 29.99 -18.53
CA PRO A 25 -10.06 28.55 -18.63
C PRO A 25 -8.61 28.12 -18.36
N THR A 26 -8.38 27.43 -17.25
CA THR A 26 -7.19 26.58 -17.09
C THR A 26 -7.67 25.18 -16.74
N GLY A 27 -8.24 24.53 -17.76
CA GLY A 27 -8.44 23.10 -17.77
C GLY A 27 -7.35 22.48 -18.64
N GLU A 28 -6.19 22.18 -18.05
CA GLU A 28 -5.26 21.22 -18.63
C GLU A 28 -5.19 20.02 -17.69
N LEU A 29 -6.19 19.16 -17.87
CA LEU A 29 -6.17 17.77 -17.43
C LEU A 29 -5.31 17.02 -18.45
N THR A 30 -4.05 16.71 -18.14
CA THR A 30 -3.45 15.44 -18.57
C THR A 30 -2.09 15.20 -17.91
N GLN A 31 -1.94 13.95 -17.45
CA GLN A 31 -0.67 13.22 -17.33
C GLN A 31 0.25 13.64 -16.17
N HIS A 32 -0.09 13.16 -14.96
CA HIS A 32 0.94 12.60 -14.08
C HIS A 32 1.47 11.31 -14.70
N THR A 33 2.17 11.43 -15.84
CA THR A 33 3.13 10.41 -16.25
C THR A 33 4.28 10.58 -15.30
N SER A 34 4.32 9.74 -14.26
CA SER A 34 5.53 9.55 -13.47
C SER A 34 6.59 9.00 -14.41
N THR A 35 7.33 9.89 -15.06
CA THR A 35 8.50 9.58 -15.88
C THR A 35 9.56 9.08 -14.92
N ARG A 36 9.50 7.79 -14.60
CA ARG A 36 10.50 7.09 -13.80
C ARG A 36 11.80 7.12 -14.62
N VAL A 37 12.71 7.99 -14.21
CA VAL A 37 14.08 7.99 -14.73
C VAL A 37 14.60 6.55 -14.58
N PRO A 38 15.05 5.88 -15.65
CA PRO A 38 15.59 4.53 -15.53
C PRO A 38 16.97 4.67 -14.87
N ALA A 39 16.98 4.71 -13.54
CA ALA A 39 18.18 4.42 -12.79
C ALA A 39 18.58 3.00 -13.17
N THR A 40 19.84 2.83 -13.52
CA THR A 40 20.51 1.58 -13.88
C THR A 40 20.52 0.51 -12.76
N PHE A 41 19.60 0.62 -11.79
CA PHE A 41 19.53 -0.15 -10.56
C PHE A 41 18.08 -0.29 -10.08
N ASP A 42 17.19 -0.82 -10.92
CA ASP A 42 16.09 -1.66 -10.41
C ASP A 42 16.75 -2.95 -9.84
N LEU A 43 17.44 -2.82 -8.70
CA LEU A 43 18.32 -3.87 -8.12
C LEU A 43 17.57 -5.18 -7.86
N CYS A 44 16.26 -5.07 -7.64
CA CYS A 44 15.43 -6.17 -7.25
C CYS A 44 14.33 -6.40 -8.29
N PRO A 45 14.26 -7.59 -8.89
CA PRO A 45 13.19 -7.92 -9.81
C PRO A 45 11.86 -8.04 -9.07
N GLN A 46 10.75 -7.79 -9.76
CA GLN A 46 9.45 -8.24 -9.28
C GLN A 46 9.35 -9.76 -9.39
N LEU A 47 8.99 -10.42 -8.29
CA LEU A 47 8.83 -11.87 -8.24
C LEU A 47 7.41 -12.25 -7.85
N THR A 48 6.98 -13.42 -8.33
CA THR A 48 5.70 -14.00 -7.94
C THR A 48 5.73 -14.40 -6.46
N ILE A 49 4.75 -13.96 -5.69
CA ILE A 49 4.57 -14.37 -4.29
C ILE A 49 3.66 -15.59 -4.23
N ARG A 50 4.17 -16.66 -3.63
CA ARG A 50 3.45 -17.90 -3.35
C ARG A 50 2.83 -17.83 -1.96
N CYS A 51 1.59 -18.26 -1.82
CA CYS A 51 0.94 -18.41 -0.52
C CYS A 51 1.10 -19.84 -0.04
N VAL A 52 1.57 -20.00 1.18
CA VAL A 52 1.93 -21.31 1.74
C VAL A 52 1.23 -21.50 3.07
N LYS A 53 0.40 -22.52 3.16
CA LYS A 53 -0.29 -22.89 4.39
C LYS A 53 0.68 -23.47 5.40
N ASP A 54 0.56 -23.05 6.65
CA ASP A 54 1.33 -23.49 7.81
C ASP A 54 2.85 -23.35 7.64
N GLY A 55 3.30 -22.48 6.72
CA GLY A 55 4.72 -22.29 6.41
C GLY A 55 5.42 -23.52 5.81
N ASP A 56 4.70 -24.55 5.36
CA ASP A 56 5.26 -25.82 4.86
C ASP A 56 5.83 -25.69 3.44
N TRP A 57 6.74 -24.73 3.21
CA TRP A 57 7.33 -24.52 1.90
C TRP A 57 8.32 -25.65 1.54
N PRO A 58 8.27 -26.23 0.32
CA PRO A 58 7.39 -25.89 -0.82
C PRO A 58 6.14 -26.79 -0.96
N LYS A 59 5.80 -27.63 0.03
CA LYS A 59 4.70 -28.61 -0.06
C LYS A 59 3.32 -28.00 0.18
N GLY A 60 3.23 -27.02 1.07
CA GLY A 60 2.00 -26.31 1.48
C GLY A 60 1.60 -25.17 0.55
N ILE A 61 2.07 -25.11 -0.70
CA ILE A 61 1.70 -24.05 -1.63
C ILE A 61 0.22 -24.20 -1.99
N VAL A 62 -0.58 -23.20 -1.64
CA VAL A 62 -2.01 -23.14 -1.97
C VAL A 62 -2.28 -22.32 -3.24
N GLY A 63 -1.37 -21.39 -3.58
CA GLY A 63 -1.49 -20.57 -4.78
C GLY A 63 -0.47 -19.45 -4.86
N ASP A 64 -0.75 -18.44 -5.70
CA ASP A 64 0.04 -17.22 -5.81
C ASP A 64 -0.81 -15.95 -5.97
N ILE A 65 -0.31 -14.82 -5.46
CA ILE A 65 -0.95 -13.49 -5.53
C ILE A 65 -0.29 -12.62 -6.60
N GLY A 66 0.31 -13.25 -7.62
CA GLY A 66 1.00 -12.57 -8.70
C GLY A 66 2.35 -11.95 -8.30
N LYS A 67 2.87 -11.09 -9.18
CA LYS A 67 4.17 -10.43 -9.02
C LYS A 67 4.06 -9.22 -8.09
N LYS A 68 5.00 -9.11 -7.16
CA LYS A 68 5.11 -7.97 -6.22
C LYS A 68 6.51 -7.37 -6.28
N ASP A 69 6.64 -6.14 -5.79
CA ASP A 69 7.92 -5.44 -5.70
C ASP A 69 8.81 -6.02 -4.61
N PHE A 70 10.11 -6.05 -4.91
CA PHE A 70 11.16 -6.45 -3.99
C PHE A 70 12.07 -5.28 -3.71
N CYS A 71 12.51 -5.21 -2.46
CA CYS A 71 13.33 -4.13 -1.94
C CYS A 71 14.73 -4.66 -1.66
N TRP A 72 15.75 -3.86 -1.97
CA TRP A 72 17.13 -4.21 -1.69
C TRP A 72 17.36 -4.14 -0.17
N HIS A 73 17.68 -5.29 0.41
CA HIS A 73 18.00 -5.46 1.81
C HIS A 73 19.30 -6.25 1.88
N TRP A 74 20.43 -5.53 1.88
CA TRP A 74 21.77 -6.09 1.77
C TRP A 74 21.91 -7.39 2.61
N PRO A 75 22.40 -8.49 2.02
CA PRO A 75 23.00 -8.61 0.69
C PRO A 75 22.03 -9.07 -0.42
N ARG A 76 20.71 -9.08 -0.19
CA ARG A 76 19.73 -9.70 -1.10
C ARG A 76 18.49 -8.84 -1.33
N CYS A 77 17.64 -9.28 -2.24
CA CYS A 77 16.31 -8.71 -2.39
C CYS A 77 15.29 -9.46 -1.50
N ASN A 78 14.48 -8.75 -0.73
CA ASN A 78 13.36 -9.32 0.02
C ASN A 78 12.05 -8.67 -0.43
N GLN A 79 10.92 -9.29 -0.07
CA GLN A 79 9.61 -8.69 -0.28
C GLN A 79 9.57 -7.32 0.40
N CYS A 80 9.12 -6.28 -0.31
CA CYS A 80 9.02 -4.94 0.26
C CYS A 80 8.02 -4.89 1.43
N ASP A 81 6.89 -5.59 1.30
CA ASP A 81 5.83 -5.62 2.31
C ASP A 81 5.33 -7.04 2.53
N ILE A 82 6.08 -7.80 3.36
CA ILE A 82 5.72 -9.19 3.67
C ILE A 82 4.40 -9.30 4.43
N ALA A 83 4.07 -8.31 5.28
CA ALA A 83 2.85 -8.34 6.08
C ALA A 83 1.62 -8.17 5.18
N ALA A 84 1.63 -7.15 4.31
CA ALA A 84 0.55 -6.95 3.36
C ALA A 84 0.39 -8.15 2.40
N ASN A 85 1.49 -8.75 1.96
CA ASN A 85 1.43 -9.94 1.11
C ASN A 85 0.85 -11.15 1.86
N THR A 86 1.21 -11.34 3.13
CA THR A 86 0.64 -12.41 3.98
C THR A 86 -0.86 -12.17 4.23
N ASP A 87 -1.27 -10.94 4.50
CA ASP A 87 -2.69 -10.58 4.64
C ASP A 87 -3.45 -10.86 3.34
N GLU A 88 -2.89 -10.49 2.19
CA GLU A 88 -3.47 -10.78 0.88
C GLU A 88 -3.58 -12.28 0.61
N CYS A 89 -2.59 -13.08 0.99
CA CYS A 89 -2.66 -14.54 0.92
C CYS A 89 -3.85 -15.09 1.73
N ASN A 90 -3.98 -14.65 2.98
CA ASN A 90 -5.04 -15.10 3.87
C ASN A 90 -6.45 -14.64 3.42
N LEU A 91 -6.55 -13.50 2.74
CA LEU A 91 -7.80 -13.00 2.16
C LEU A 91 -8.14 -13.70 0.83
N THR A 92 -7.14 -14.05 0.03
CA THR A 92 -7.34 -14.59 -1.33
C THR A 92 -7.67 -16.08 -1.31
N PHE A 93 -7.08 -16.85 -0.40
CA PHE A 93 -7.18 -18.30 -0.36
C PHE A 93 -7.95 -18.75 0.90
N PRO A 94 -9.24 -19.14 0.79
CA PRO A 94 -10.05 -19.51 1.95
C PRO A 94 -9.49 -20.69 2.74
N GLU A 95 -8.79 -21.61 2.08
CA GLU A 95 -8.12 -22.74 2.72
C GLU A 95 -6.98 -22.34 3.66
N CYS A 96 -6.52 -21.09 3.61
CA CYS A 96 -5.50 -20.59 4.52
C CYS A 96 -6.00 -20.49 5.95
N GLU A 97 -7.27 -20.13 6.17
CA GLU A 97 -7.83 -19.95 7.52
C GLU A 97 -6.97 -19.01 8.41
N ASN A 98 -6.36 -17.97 7.81
CA ASN A 98 -5.39 -17.06 8.45
C ASN A 98 -4.05 -17.71 8.87
N ALA A 99 -3.74 -18.89 8.35
CA ALA A 99 -2.51 -19.65 8.61
C ALA A 99 -1.60 -19.75 7.38
N CYS A 100 -1.79 -18.90 6.36
CA CYS A 100 -0.85 -18.81 5.25
C CYS A 100 0.19 -17.72 5.46
N ASP A 101 1.38 -17.98 4.94
CA ASP A 101 2.48 -17.03 4.82
C ASP A 101 2.78 -16.73 3.35
N ALA A 102 3.20 -15.49 3.08
CA ALA A 102 3.70 -15.07 1.78
C ALA A 102 5.17 -15.45 1.58
N PHE A 103 5.44 -16.31 0.60
CA PHE A 103 6.78 -16.73 0.21
C PHE A 103 7.18 -16.19 -1.16
N ALA A 104 8.44 -15.81 -1.26
CA ALA A 104 9.08 -15.47 -2.50
C ALA A 104 10.10 -16.55 -2.88
N PRO A 105 10.27 -16.86 -4.18
CA PRO A 105 11.50 -17.51 -4.64
C PRO A 105 12.67 -16.61 -4.24
N ILE A 106 13.77 -17.16 -3.72
CA ILE A 106 14.94 -16.38 -3.30
C ILE A 106 15.54 -15.70 -4.55
N PRO A 107 15.48 -14.36 -4.68
CA PRO A 107 16.38 -13.66 -5.60
C PRO A 107 17.77 -13.58 -4.94
N PHE A 108 18.75 -13.88 -5.76
CA PHE A 108 20.18 -14.08 -5.46
C PHE A 108 20.81 -12.98 -4.60
#